data_AF-A0A848FKZ0-F1
#
_entry.id   AF-A0A848FKZ0-F1
#
_cell.length_a   1.000
_cell.length_b   1.000
_cell.length_c   1.000
_cell.angle_alpha   90.00
_cell.angle_beta   90.00
_cell.angle_gamma   90.00
#
_symmetry.space_group_name_H-M   'P 1'
#
loop_
_entity.id
_entity.type
_entity.pdbx_description
1 polymer ?
#
loop_
_entity_poly.entity_id
_entity_poly.type
_entity_poly.pdbx_seq_one_letter_code
_entity_poly.pdbx_strand_id
1 'polypeptide(L)'
;MKKIWKAVLVGFFGEKTPGHVLAPPIPKKKPDQTEVMEGLESVTRYFGNQKDSLFVPEFVAATEINLVLQRNEILSRADAEEALQILNKMNDVEHYDGSGWYDYKIRLNYYIRMHGFETEWNHNNILLKETVSKTD
;
A
#
# COMPACT_ATOMS: atom_id res chain seq x y z
N MET A 1 -55.24 14.77 -49.35
CA MET A 1 -54.37 15.49 -50.31
C MET A 1 -52.95 14.93 -50.19
N LYS A 2 -52.39 14.49 -51.31
CA LYS A 2 -51.00 14.02 -51.47
C LYS A 2 -50.04 15.20 -51.31
N LYS A 3 -48.87 14.99 -50.70
CA LYS A 3 -47.58 15.54 -51.15
C LYS A 3 -46.46 14.65 -50.62
N ILE A 4 -45.62 14.21 -51.56
CA ILE A 4 -44.44 13.38 -51.36
C ILE A 4 -43.25 14.15 -51.99
N TRP A 5 -42.05 13.91 -51.44
CA TRP A 5 -40.69 14.09 -51.97
C TRP A 5 -40.06 15.50 -51.99
N LYS A 6 -38.92 15.69 -51.30
CA LYS A 6 -37.56 15.44 -51.85
C LYS A 6 -36.46 15.53 -50.76
N ALA A 7 -35.40 14.77 -51.02
CA ALA A 7 -34.26 14.44 -50.16
C ALA A 7 -33.15 15.49 -50.16
N VAL A 8 -32.27 15.42 -49.14
CA VAL A 8 -30.81 15.61 -49.30
C VAL A 8 -30.10 14.59 -48.40
N LEU A 9 -29.12 13.91 -48.98
CA LEU A 9 -28.36 12.79 -48.43
C LEU A 9 -26.89 13.17 -48.57
N VAL A 10 -26.20 13.53 -47.48
CA VAL A 10 -24.73 13.68 -47.35
C VAL A 10 -24.41 13.63 -45.84
N GLY A 11 -23.50 12.86 -45.26
CA GLY A 11 -22.52 11.92 -45.79
C GLY A 11 -22.06 10.98 -44.67
N PHE A 12 -21.79 9.75 -45.08
CA PHE A 12 -21.13 8.68 -44.33
C PHE A 12 -19.65 9.04 -44.14
N PHE A 13 -19.12 9.00 -42.91
CA PHE A 13 -17.76 8.54 -42.60
C PHE A 13 -17.67 8.32 -41.08
N GLY A 14 -18.32 7.27 -40.60
CA GLY A 14 -18.00 6.70 -39.28
C GLY A 14 -16.74 5.85 -39.44
N GLU A 15 -15.58 6.43 -39.19
CA GLU A 15 -14.34 5.66 -39.05
C GLU A 15 -14.52 4.66 -37.91
N LYS A 16 -14.68 3.38 -38.27
CA LYS A 16 -14.54 2.28 -37.32
C LYS A 16 -13.09 2.29 -36.85
N THR A 17 -12.84 2.85 -35.67
CA THR A 17 -11.58 2.60 -34.97
C THR A 17 -11.46 1.07 -34.82
N PRO A 18 -10.32 0.46 -35.21
CA PRO A 18 -10.10 -0.95 -34.97
C PRO A 18 -10.23 -1.18 -33.47
N GLY A 19 -11.17 -2.05 -33.09
CA GLY A 19 -11.48 -2.37 -31.71
C GLY A 19 -10.19 -2.70 -30.99
N HIS A 20 -9.81 -1.88 -30.01
CA HIS A 20 -8.77 -2.23 -29.07
C HIS A 20 -9.25 -3.49 -28.37
N VAL A 21 -8.70 -4.63 -28.78
CA VAL A 21 -8.77 -5.86 -28.00
C VAL A 21 -8.01 -5.55 -26.72
N LEU A 22 -8.75 -5.20 -25.67
CA LEU A 22 -8.19 -5.06 -24.33
C LEU A 22 -7.49 -6.39 -24.03
N ALA A 23 -6.17 -6.35 -23.92
CA ALA A 23 -5.41 -7.53 -23.52
C ALA A 23 -6.03 -8.07 -22.21
N PRO A 24 -6.20 -9.39 -22.08
CA PRO A 24 -6.71 -9.95 -20.84
C PRO A 24 -5.82 -9.47 -19.68
N PRO A 25 -6.41 -9.11 -18.53
CA PRO A 25 -5.65 -8.63 -17.39
C PRO A 25 -4.61 -9.69 -17.02
N ILE A 26 -3.33 -9.31 -17.08
CA ILE A 26 -2.24 -10.19 -16.64
C ILE A 26 -2.49 -10.49 -15.16
N PRO A 27 -2.60 -11.76 -14.75
CA PRO A 27 -2.76 -12.10 -13.33
C PRO A 27 -1.51 -11.60 -12.59
N LYS A 28 -1.69 -10.61 -11.72
CA LYS A 28 -0.60 -10.07 -10.91
C LYS A 28 -0.21 -11.11 -9.86
N LYS A 29 1.03 -11.64 -9.94
CA LYS A 29 1.64 -12.44 -8.87
C LYS A 29 1.53 -11.66 -7.55
N LYS A 30 1.12 -12.32 -6.46
CA LYS A 30 1.19 -11.71 -5.13
C LYS A 30 2.68 -11.53 -4.76
N PRO A 31 3.08 -10.39 -4.19
CA PRO A 31 4.47 -10.18 -3.83
C PRO A 31 4.91 -11.17 -2.76
N ASP A 32 6.17 -11.60 -2.85
CA ASP A 32 6.80 -12.43 -1.81
C ASP A 32 7.46 -11.56 -0.72
N GLN A 33 7.97 -12.22 0.34
CA GLN A 33 8.49 -11.53 1.52
C GLN A 33 9.64 -10.57 1.15
N THR A 34 10.50 -10.99 0.23
CA THR A 34 11.62 -10.18 -0.25
C THR A 34 11.13 -8.93 -0.97
N GLU A 35 10.19 -9.09 -1.92
CA GLU A 35 9.60 -7.95 -2.64
C GLU A 35 8.93 -6.93 -1.70
N VAL A 36 8.33 -7.38 -0.59
CA VAL A 36 7.72 -6.50 0.42
C VAL A 36 8.77 -5.76 1.23
N MET A 37 9.83 -6.44 1.66
CA MET A 37 10.94 -5.82 2.40
C MET A 37 11.68 -4.78 1.54
N GLU A 38 11.99 -5.10 0.29
CA GLU A 38 12.56 -4.13 -0.65
C GLU A 38 11.65 -2.91 -0.82
N GLY A 39 10.34 -3.13 -0.80
CA GLY A 39 9.34 -2.07 -0.80
C GLY A 39 9.42 -1.16 0.43
N LEU A 40 9.56 -1.73 1.63
CA LEU A 40 9.73 -0.97 2.89
C LEU A 40 11.04 -0.18 2.88
N GLU A 41 12.14 -0.80 2.45
CA GLU A 41 13.44 -0.14 2.33
C GLU A 41 13.44 0.98 1.30
N SER A 42 12.72 0.80 0.18
CA SER A 42 12.57 1.82 -0.85
C SER A 42 11.87 3.07 -0.31
N VAL A 43 10.79 2.90 0.44
CA VAL A 43 10.07 4.02 1.09
C VAL A 43 10.94 4.66 2.18
N THR A 44 11.68 3.86 2.95
CA THR A 44 12.63 4.35 3.96
C THR A 44 13.70 5.24 3.31
N ARG A 45 14.30 4.79 2.19
CA ARG A 45 15.27 5.57 1.42
C ARG A 45 14.66 6.85 0.86
N TYR A 46 13.39 6.81 0.43
CA TYR A 46 12.68 8.00 0.00
C TYR A 46 12.63 9.06 1.11
N PHE A 47 12.32 8.70 2.35
CA PHE A 47 12.34 9.62 3.49
C PHE A 47 13.73 10.21 3.73
N GLY A 48 14.77 9.36 3.74
CA GLY A 48 16.15 9.80 3.95
C GLY A 48 16.72 10.70 2.84
N ASN A 49 16.13 10.67 1.65
CA ASN A 49 16.51 11.54 0.52
C ASN A 49 15.81 12.90 0.53
N GLN A 50 14.84 13.12 1.43
CA GLN A 50 14.18 14.42 1.54
C GLN A 50 15.08 15.43 2.24
N LYS A 51 15.00 16.69 1.80
CA LYS A 51 15.77 17.80 2.40
C LYS A 51 15.03 18.45 3.57
N ASP A 52 13.72 18.26 3.64
CA ASP A 52 12.87 18.84 4.66
C ASP A 52 13.02 18.03 5.97
N SER A 53 13.25 18.73 7.08
CA SER A 53 13.41 18.14 8.40
C SER A 53 12.15 17.41 8.88
N LEU A 54 10.97 17.74 8.32
CA LEU A 54 9.72 17.05 8.64
C LEU A 54 9.73 15.57 8.25
N PHE A 55 10.66 15.13 7.40
CA PHE A 55 10.82 13.70 7.03
C PHE A 55 11.76 12.91 7.94
N VAL A 56 12.50 13.59 8.83
CA VAL A 56 13.46 12.94 9.73
C VAL A 56 12.74 11.95 10.66
N PRO A 57 11.59 12.29 11.27
CA PRO A 57 10.83 11.35 12.07
C PRO A 57 10.45 10.06 11.32
N GLU A 58 9.90 10.13 10.10
CA GLU A 58 9.54 8.94 9.33
C GLU A 58 10.77 8.12 8.95
N PHE A 59 11.88 8.78 8.61
CA PHE A 59 13.12 8.08 8.28
C PHE A 59 13.65 7.27 9.47
N VAL A 60 13.68 7.88 10.66
CA VAL A 60 14.14 7.22 11.88
C VAL A 60 13.21 6.06 12.24
N ALA A 61 11.90 6.29 12.30
CA ALA A 61 10.92 5.26 12.64
C ALA A 61 10.94 4.09 11.65
N ALA A 62 10.97 4.37 10.33
CA ALA A 62 11.02 3.34 9.31
C ALA A 62 12.33 2.52 9.36
N THR A 63 13.46 3.17 9.67
CA THR A 63 14.74 2.48 9.86
C THR A 63 14.68 1.54 11.07
N GLU A 64 14.18 2.01 12.21
CA GLU A 64 14.02 1.20 13.42
C GLU A 64 13.09 0.00 13.19
N ILE A 65 11.94 0.23 12.54
CA ILE A 65 11.01 -0.84 12.18
C ILE A 65 11.69 -1.88 11.28
N ASN A 66 12.38 -1.47 10.21
CA ASN A 66 13.05 -2.41 9.31
C ASN A 66 14.09 -3.26 10.06
N LEU A 67 14.84 -2.66 11.00
CA LEU A 67 15.80 -3.40 11.84
C LEU A 67 15.11 -4.45 12.73
N VAL A 68 13.94 -4.15 13.28
CA VAL A 68 13.13 -5.11 14.04
C VAL A 68 12.70 -6.28 13.12
N LEU A 69 12.20 -5.98 11.92
CA LEU A 69 11.74 -7.00 10.98
C LEU A 69 12.86 -7.90 10.45
N GLN A 70 14.09 -7.40 10.41
CA GLN A 70 15.29 -8.11 9.93
C GLN A 70 16.05 -8.84 11.03
N ARG A 71 15.66 -8.67 12.30
CA ARG A 71 16.34 -9.26 13.46
C ARG A 71 16.35 -10.79 13.43
N ASN A 72 15.25 -11.37 12.99
CA ASN A 72 15.01 -12.81 12.98
C ASN A 72 14.54 -13.28 11.59
N GLU A 73 14.88 -14.51 11.20
CA GLU A 73 14.39 -15.12 9.95
C GLU A 73 12.86 -15.28 9.95
N ILE A 74 12.30 -15.59 11.14
CA ILE A 74 10.87 -15.70 11.37
C ILE A 74 10.44 -14.56 12.28
N LEU A 75 9.50 -13.75 11.81
CA LEU A 75 8.91 -12.67 12.61
C LEU A 75 8.19 -13.24 13.83
N SER A 76 8.64 -12.86 15.03
CA SER A 76 7.94 -13.21 16.26
C SER A 76 6.78 -12.24 16.55
N ARG A 77 5.86 -12.64 17.43
CA ARG A 77 4.78 -11.73 17.87
C ARG A 77 5.36 -10.49 18.55
N ALA A 78 6.41 -10.65 19.36
CA ALA A 78 7.06 -9.55 20.06
C ALA A 78 7.70 -8.56 19.08
N ASP A 79 8.36 -9.05 18.01
CA ASP A 79 8.92 -8.19 16.96
C ASP A 79 7.81 -7.43 16.22
N ALA A 80 6.69 -8.10 15.90
CA ALA A 80 5.55 -7.45 15.26
C ALA A 80 4.91 -6.37 16.16
N GLU A 81 4.78 -6.64 17.46
CA GLU A 81 4.30 -5.65 18.44
C GLU A 81 5.26 -4.48 18.57
N GLU A 82 6.57 -4.73 18.66
CA GLU A 82 7.61 -3.70 18.72
C GLU A 82 7.55 -2.78 17.49
N ALA A 83 7.48 -3.36 16.29
CA ALA A 83 7.34 -2.61 15.03
C ALA A 83 6.08 -1.72 15.03
N LEU A 84 4.93 -2.26 15.44
CA LEU A 84 3.68 -1.51 15.50
C LEU A 84 3.69 -0.43 16.59
N GLN A 85 4.37 -0.66 17.71
CA GLN A 85 4.55 0.36 18.75
C GLN A 85 5.38 1.54 18.25
N ILE A 86 6.48 1.29 17.52
CA ILE A 86 7.27 2.36 16.88
C ILE A 86 6.40 3.12 15.89
N LEU A 87 5.66 2.42 15.04
CA LEU A 87 4.77 3.03 14.06
C LEU A 87 3.69 3.91 14.71
N ASN A 88 3.06 3.44 15.77
CA ASN A 88 1.97 4.15 16.44
C ASN A 88 2.45 5.39 17.20
N LYS A 89 3.69 5.39 17.72
CA LYS A 89 4.29 6.57 18.37
C LYS A 89 4.40 7.78 17.43
N MET A 90 4.48 7.55 16.12
CA MET A 90 4.55 8.64 15.13
C MET A 90 3.29 9.50 15.09
N ASN A 91 2.14 9.01 15.59
CA ASN A 91 0.91 9.78 15.66
C ASN A 91 1.01 10.99 16.61
N ASP A 92 1.96 10.98 17.55
CA ASP A 92 2.22 12.05 18.51
C ASP A 92 3.44 12.90 18.13
N VAL A 93 4.05 12.66 16.98
CA VAL A 93 5.25 13.36 16.50
C VAL A 93 4.87 14.29 15.35
N GLU A 94 5.41 15.51 15.35
CA GLU A 94 5.28 16.40 14.20
C GLU A 94 6.14 15.86 13.05
N HIS A 95 5.50 15.49 11.95
CA HIS A 95 6.15 14.90 10.78
C HIS A 95 5.41 15.29 9.49
N TYR A 96 5.96 14.95 8.33
CA TYR A 96 5.35 15.26 7.05
C TYR A 96 4.07 14.42 6.82
N ASP A 97 2.91 15.08 6.74
CA ASP A 97 1.64 14.40 6.48
C ASP A 97 1.47 14.10 4.97
N GLY A 98 2.24 13.12 4.51
CA GLY A 98 2.31 12.71 3.11
C GLY A 98 1.89 11.26 2.85
N SER A 99 1.62 10.96 1.57
CA SER A 99 1.27 9.60 1.15
C SER A 99 2.37 8.57 1.42
N GLY A 100 3.65 8.99 1.50
CA GLY A 100 4.76 8.08 1.77
C GLY A 100 4.64 7.33 3.10
N TRP A 101 4.22 8.02 4.18
CA TRP A 101 4.02 7.39 5.48
C TRP A 101 2.84 6.40 5.46
N TYR A 102 1.77 6.74 4.73
CA TYR A 102 0.64 5.85 4.55
C TYR A 102 1.00 4.59 3.73
N ASP A 103 1.79 4.75 2.66
CA ASP A 103 2.30 3.62 1.87
C ASP A 103 3.19 2.70 2.71
N TYR A 104 4.01 3.27 3.60
CA TYR A 104 4.81 2.51 4.55
C TYR A 104 3.92 1.68 5.49
N LYS A 105 2.89 2.30 6.09
CA LYS A 105 1.89 1.62 6.95
C LYS A 105 1.24 0.43 6.26
N ILE A 106 0.82 0.57 5.00
CA ILE A 106 0.21 -0.52 4.22
C ILE A 106 1.18 -1.68 4.02
N ARG A 107 2.43 -1.38 3.66
CA ARG A 107 3.46 -2.40 3.40
C ARG A 107 3.83 -3.15 4.68
N LEU A 108 3.99 -2.44 5.80
CA LEU A 108 4.27 -3.06 7.09
C LEU A 108 3.13 -3.99 7.50
N ASN A 109 1.90 -3.50 7.38
CA ASN A 109 0.70 -4.29 7.66
C ASN A 109 0.63 -5.56 6.80
N TYR A 110 0.97 -5.46 5.52
CA TYR A 110 1.02 -6.61 4.63
C TYR A 110 2.12 -7.60 5.06
N TYR A 111 3.33 -7.11 5.38
CA TYR A 111 4.44 -7.94 5.87
C TYR A 111 4.03 -8.74 7.12
N ILE A 112 3.48 -8.07 8.13
CA ILE A 112 3.02 -8.71 9.37
C ILE A 112 2.00 -9.83 9.09
N ARG A 113 1.06 -9.60 8.16
CA ARG A 113 0.05 -10.59 7.76
C ARG A 113 0.63 -11.78 7.00
N MET A 114 1.71 -11.59 6.23
CA MET A 114 2.42 -12.70 5.59
C MET A 114 3.04 -13.66 6.61
N HIS A 115 3.37 -13.16 7.80
CA HIS A 115 3.88 -13.95 8.92
C HIS A 115 2.77 -14.54 9.81
N GLY A 116 1.51 -14.49 9.37
CA GLY A 116 0.38 -15.13 10.06
C GLY A 116 -0.23 -14.32 11.20
N PHE A 117 0.17 -13.06 11.39
CA PHE A 117 -0.44 -12.18 12.38
C PHE A 117 -1.55 -11.34 11.74
N GLU A 118 -2.72 -11.33 12.34
CA GLU A 118 -3.79 -10.43 11.92
C GLU A 118 -3.67 -9.09 12.64
N THR A 119 -4.06 -8.04 11.94
CA THR A 119 -4.01 -6.65 12.42
C THR A 119 -5.39 -6.01 12.36
N GLU A 120 -5.57 -4.97 13.17
CA GLU A 120 -6.71 -4.07 13.11
C GLU A 120 -6.24 -2.62 13.05
N TRP A 121 -7.02 -1.79 12.36
CA TRP A 121 -6.73 -0.38 12.17
C TRP A 121 -7.77 0.42 12.95
N ASN A 122 -7.32 1.26 13.88
CA ASN A 122 -8.17 2.13 14.69
C ASN A 122 -7.71 3.59 14.56
N HIS A 123 -8.48 4.38 13.81
CA HIS A 123 -8.12 5.74 13.44
C HIS A 123 -6.72 5.81 12.81
N ASN A 124 -5.71 6.15 13.59
CA ASN A 124 -4.33 6.32 13.15
C ASN A 124 -3.39 5.20 13.61
N ASN A 125 -3.87 4.29 14.46
CA ASN A 125 -3.06 3.20 15.01
C ASN A 125 -3.32 1.87 14.27
N ILE A 126 -2.32 1.00 14.31
CA ILE A 126 -2.42 -0.39 13.86
C ILE A 126 -2.04 -1.28 15.03
N LEU A 127 -2.90 -2.23 15.38
CA LEU A 127 -2.72 -3.15 16.50
C LEU A 127 -2.77 -4.61 16.02
N LEU A 128 -2.09 -5.50 16.73
CA LEU A 128 -2.29 -6.94 16.53
C LEU A 128 -3.63 -7.36 17.11
N LYS A 129 -4.36 -8.21 16.38
CA LYS A 129 -5.55 -8.86 16.95
C LYS A 129 -5.13 -9.88 17.99
N GLU A 130 -5.86 -9.91 19.10
CA GLU A 130 -5.76 -11.02 20.04
C GLU A 130 -6.22 -12.30 19.34
N THR A 131 -5.37 -13.33 19.38
CA THR A 131 -5.80 -14.69 19.04
C THR A 131 -6.78 -15.12 20.12
N VAL A 132 -8.09 -15.02 19.84
CA VAL A 132 -9.11 -15.63 20.68
C VAL A 132 -8.87 -17.13 20.63
N SER A 133 -8.21 -17.64 21.66
CA SER A 133 -8.11 -19.08 21.88
C SER A 133 -9.55 -19.53 22.12
N LYS A 134 -10.13 -20.23 21.16
CA LYS A 134 -11.35 -21.00 21.44
C LYS A 134 -10.92 -22.08 22.43
N THR A 135 -11.14 -21.83 23.71
CA THR A 135 -11.20 -22.90 24.71
C THR A 135 -12.41 -23.75 24.35
N ASP A 136 -12.13 -24.95 23.82
CA ASP A 136 -13.10 -26.03 23.64
C ASP A 136 -13.68 -26.49 25.00
#